data_AF-A0A8X7ZJJ0-F1
#
_entry.id   AF-A0A8X7ZJJ0-F1
#
_cell.length_a   1.000
_cell.length_b   1.000
_cell.length_c   1.000
_cell.angle_alpha   90.00
_cell.angle_beta   90.00
_cell.angle_gamma   90.00
#
_symmetry.space_group_name_H-M   'P 1'
#
loop_
_entity.id
_entity.type
_entity.pdbx_description
1 polymer ?
#
loop_
_entity_poly.entity_id
_entity_poly.type
_entity_poly.pdbx_seq_one_letter_code
_entity_poly.pdbx_strand_id
1 'polypeptide(L)'
;MVKFLKPNKAVIVLQGRYAGRKAVIVKHFDDGTRDRPYGHCLVAGIKKYPSKVIKKDSAKKTAKKSRVKCFVKVVNYQHLMPTRYTLDVDLKDLVTPDCLATKDKKVVACKETKTRFEERFKTGKNRWFFTKLRGSDLLKVCVLASALIRLKCGAFSLKGLLAGVISELISAIVELFGKFEDGASSSALFE
;
A
#
# COMPACT_ATOMS: atom_id res chain seq x y z
N MET A 1 23.07 -1.35 -5.76
CA MET A 1 21.65 -1.63 -6.11
C MET A 1 20.77 -1.00 -5.04
N VAL A 2 19.92 -0.02 -5.37
CA VAL A 2 19.16 0.76 -4.38
C VAL A 2 17.89 0.00 -3.98
N LYS A 3 17.74 -0.31 -2.69
CA LYS A 3 16.55 -0.98 -2.16
C LYS A 3 15.33 -0.06 -2.22
N PHE A 4 14.27 -0.48 -2.91
CA PHE A 4 13.03 0.28 -3.08
C PHE A 4 12.11 0.24 -1.84
N LEU A 5 12.25 -0.80 -1.02
CA LEU A 5 11.48 -1.02 0.19
C LEU A 5 12.13 -0.25 1.34
N LYS A 6 11.82 1.04 1.40
CA LYS A 6 12.24 1.94 2.47
C LYS A 6 11.12 2.14 3.49
N PRO A 7 11.43 2.49 4.75
CA PRO A 7 10.40 2.96 5.68
C PRO A 7 9.66 4.16 5.07
N ASN A 8 8.41 4.36 5.47
CA ASN A 8 7.51 5.42 4.98
C ASN A 8 7.04 5.25 3.52
N LYS A 9 7.32 4.11 2.88
CA LYS A 9 6.71 3.76 1.59
C LYS A 9 5.29 3.24 1.79
N ALA A 10 4.40 3.69 0.90
CA ALA A 10 3.05 3.17 0.83
C ALA A 10 3.04 1.84 0.05
N VAL A 11 2.32 0.87 0.58
CA VAL A 11 2.22 -0.48 0.04
C VAL A 11 0.78 -0.96 0.08
N ILE A 12 0.45 -1.90 -0.80
CA ILE A 12 -0.84 -2.59 -0.80
C ILE A 12 -0.60 -4.02 -0.33
N VAL A 13 -1.42 -4.48 0.63
CA VAL A 13 -1.38 -5.87 1.09
C VAL A 13 -2.13 -6.74 0.10
N LEU A 14 -1.46 -7.77 -0.43
CA LEU A 14 -2.02 -8.69 -1.42
C LEU A 14 -2.81 -9.84 -0.78
N GLN A 15 -2.30 -10.39 0.33
CA GLN A 15 -2.83 -11.63 0.91
C GLN A 15 -3.25 -11.50 2.38
N GLY A 16 -4.16 -12.40 2.79
CA GLY A 16 -4.68 -12.53 4.15
C GLY A 16 -5.85 -11.58 4.48
N ARG A 17 -6.20 -11.48 5.77
CA ARG A 17 -7.38 -10.72 6.25
C ARG A 17 -7.42 -9.24 5.82
N TYR A 18 -6.27 -8.64 5.54
CA TYR A 18 -6.15 -7.24 5.14
C TYR A 18 -5.82 -7.08 3.66
N ALA A 19 -6.10 -8.08 2.82
CA ALA A 19 -5.94 -7.97 1.37
C ALA A 19 -6.69 -6.77 0.79
N GLY A 20 -6.07 -6.10 -0.20
CA GLY A 20 -6.59 -4.89 -0.83
C GLY A 20 -6.58 -3.65 0.08
N ARG A 21 -5.92 -3.72 1.25
CA ARG A 21 -5.76 -2.57 2.14
C ARG A 21 -4.40 -1.89 1.92
N LYS A 22 -4.44 -0.57 1.92
CA LYS A 22 -3.28 0.30 1.86
C LYS A 22 -2.65 0.38 3.23
N ALA A 23 -1.33 0.37 3.24
CA ALA A 23 -0.54 0.41 4.45
C ALA A 23 0.81 1.10 4.21
N VAL A 24 1.50 1.41 5.30
CA VAL A 24 2.82 2.04 5.30
C VAL A 24 3.81 1.09 5.95
N ILE A 25 4.99 0.97 5.37
CA ILE A 25 6.12 0.25 5.96
C ILE A 25 6.68 1.12 7.09
N VAL A 26 6.67 0.60 8.32
CA VAL A 26 7.28 1.27 9.48
C VAL A 26 8.73 0.83 9.65
N LYS A 27 8.94 -0.49 9.69
CA LYS A 27 10.26 -1.13 9.79
C LYS A 27 10.36 -2.24 8.77
N HIS A 28 11.55 -2.41 8.21
CA HIS A 28 11.87 -3.40 7.19
C HIS A 28 12.96 -4.32 7.76
N PHE A 29 12.86 -5.62 7.52
CA PHE A 29 13.77 -6.64 8.00
C PHE A 29 14.17 -7.50 6.80
N ASP A 30 15.31 -7.17 6.20
CA ASP A 30 15.79 -7.85 5.00
C ASP A 30 16.51 -9.15 5.33
N ASP A 31 17.28 -9.17 6.42
CA ASP A 31 18.11 -10.31 6.85
C ASP A 31 17.33 -11.31 7.72
N GLY A 32 16.03 -11.07 7.91
CA GLY A 32 15.17 -11.87 8.77
C GLY A 32 15.44 -11.66 10.26
N THR A 33 14.59 -12.28 11.08
CA THR A 33 14.72 -12.33 12.54
C THR A 33 14.86 -13.78 12.96
N ARG A 34 15.38 -14.06 14.16
CA ARG A 34 15.48 -15.44 14.70
C ARG A 34 14.16 -16.21 14.61
N ASP A 35 13.03 -15.53 14.82
CA ASP A 35 11.70 -16.16 14.74
C ASP A 35 11.21 -16.37 13.29
N ARG A 36 11.73 -15.59 12.34
CA ARG A 36 11.27 -15.52 10.95
C ARG A 36 12.46 -15.29 10.02
N PRO A 37 13.03 -16.35 9.43
CA PRO A 37 14.24 -16.26 8.62
C PRO A 37 13.99 -15.62 7.23
N TYR A 38 12.75 -15.33 6.87
CA TYR A 38 12.40 -14.68 5.60
C TYR A 38 12.36 -13.16 5.74
N GLY A 39 12.60 -12.47 4.62
CA GLY A 39 12.44 -11.03 4.52
C GLY A 39 11.01 -10.59 4.83
N HIS A 40 10.85 -9.73 5.83
CA HIS A 40 9.55 -9.28 6.28
C HIS A 40 9.59 -7.82 6.69
N CYS A 41 8.41 -7.25 6.89
CA CYS A 41 8.25 -5.86 7.27
C CYS A 41 7.14 -5.69 8.28
N LEU A 42 7.31 -4.69 9.13
CA LEU A 42 6.30 -4.23 10.05
C LEU A 42 5.49 -3.14 9.38
N VAL A 43 4.20 -3.38 9.23
CA VAL A 43 3.30 -2.58 8.41
C VAL A 43 2.15 -2.04 9.27
N ALA A 44 1.86 -0.76 9.10
CA ALA A 44 0.73 -0.07 9.71
C ALA A 44 -0.22 0.42 8.61
N GLY A 45 -1.49 0.00 8.66
CA GLY A 45 -2.43 0.27 7.58
C GLY A 45 -3.85 0.57 8.02
N ILE A 46 -4.71 0.84 7.03
CA ILE A 46 -6.09 1.23 7.24
C ILE A 46 -7.02 0.02 7.08
N LYS A 47 -7.72 -0.36 8.15
CA LYS A 47 -8.77 -1.39 8.15
C LYS A 47 -10.10 -0.83 7.65
N LYS A 48 -10.52 0.32 8.19
CA LYS A 48 -11.73 1.03 7.77
C LYS A 48 -11.32 2.40 7.23
N TYR A 49 -11.54 2.60 5.93
CA TYR A 49 -11.29 3.87 5.27
C TYR A 49 -12.31 4.92 5.68
N PRO A 50 -11.92 6.21 5.70
CA PRO A 50 -12.87 7.30 5.86
C PRO A 50 -13.82 7.35 4.66
N SER A 51 -15.06 7.76 4.90
CA SER A 51 -16.03 7.98 3.82
C SER A 51 -15.88 9.37 3.23
N LYS A 52 -16.29 9.56 1.97
CA LYS A 52 -16.25 10.86 1.31
C LYS A 52 -17.08 11.88 2.11
N VAL A 53 -16.43 12.97 2.48
CA VAL A 53 -17.06 14.12 3.15
C VAL A 53 -17.60 15.05 2.07
N ILE A 54 -18.85 15.49 2.22
CA ILE A 54 -19.54 16.40 1.29
C ILE A 54 -19.83 17.71 2.02
N LYS A 55 -19.77 18.86 1.34
CA LYS A 55 -20.03 20.19 1.92
C LYS A 55 -21.41 20.30 2.59
N LYS A 56 -22.39 19.50 2.15
CA LYS A 56 -23.76 19.45 2.68
C LYS A 56 -23.89 18.70 4.03
N ASP A 57 -22.84 18.02 4.48
CA ASP A 57 -22.89 17.25 5.73
C ASP A 57 -22.82 18.16 6.96
N SER A 58 -23.62 17.85 7.98
CA SER A 58 -23.48 18.49 9.30
C SER A 58 -22.17 18.08 9.99
N ALA A 59 -21.65 18.93 10.87
CA ALA A 59 -20.40 18.67 11.60
C ALA A 59 -20.37 17.29 12.30
N LYS A 60 -21.52 16.86 12.85
CA LYS A 60 -21.68 15.54 13.49
C LYS A 60 -21.51 14.38 12.50
N LYS A 61 -22.06 14.52 11.28
CA LYS A 61 -21.91 13.51 10.20
C LYS A 61 -20.46 13.48 9.69
N THR A 62 -19.84 14.64 9.54
CA THR A 62 -18.43 14.78 9.11
C THR A 62 -17.48 14.10 10.09
N ALA A 63 -17.67 14.30 11.40
CA ALA A 63 -16.87 13.62 12.42
C ALA A 63 -17.00 12.09 12.33
N LYS A 64 -18.22 11.56 12.11
CA LYS A 64 -18.45 10.11 11.96
C LYS A 64 -17.80 9.55 10.69
N LYS A 65 -17.85 10.28 9.56
CA LYS A 65 -17.25 9.86 8.27
C LYS A 65 -15.73 9.88 8.27
N SER A 66 -15.12 10.78 9.05
CA SER A 66 -13.66 10.94 9.15
C SER A 66 -12.98 9.89 10.03
N ARG A 67 -13.74 9.06 10.76
CA ARG A 67 -13.18 8.04 11.67
C ARG A 67 -12.47 6.94 10.90
N VAL A 68 -11.19 6.74 11.22
CA VAL A 68 -10.36 5.68 10.63
C VAL A 68 -10.21 4.53 11.64
N LYS A 69 -10.14 3.29 11.16
CA LYS A 69 -9.70 2.14 11.98
C LYS A 69 -8.41 1.59 11.41
N CYS A 70 -7.40 1.45 12.24
CA CYS A 70 -6.06 1.02 11.82
C CYS A 70 -5.81 -0.45 12.13
N PHE A 71 -4.76 -1.01 11.53
CA PHE A 71 -4.20 -2.29 11.89
C PHE A 71 -2.68 -2.24 11.83
N VAL A 72 -2.04 -3.03 12.70
CA VAL A 72 -0.59 -3.29 12.68
C VAL A 72 -0.37 -4.78 12.45
N LYS A 73 0.53 -5.11 11.53
CA LYS A 73 0.84 -6.50 11.15
C LYS A 73 2.27 -6.64 10.63
N VAL A 74 2.92 -7.75 10.94
CA VAL A 74 4.13 -8.21 10.23
C VAL A 74 3.72 -8.95 8.96
N VAL A 75 4.31 -8.55 7.84
CA VAL A 75 3.97 -9.05 6.50
C VAL A 75 5.26 -9.44 5.78
N ASN A 76 5.25 -10.56 5.07
CA ASN A 76 6.33 -10.96 4.17
C ASN A 76 6.32 -10.06 2.93
N TYR A 77 7.48 -9.72 2.38
CA TYR A 77 7.60 -8.90 1.19
C TYR A 77 6.83 -9.44 -0.03
N GLN A 78 6.73 -10.77 -0.17
CA GLN A 78 5.97 -11.40 -1.26
C GLN A 78 4.47 -11.06 -1.21
N HIS A 79 3.95 -10.71 -0.03
CA HIS A 79 2.54 -10.36 0.17
C HIS A 79 2.27 -8.87 0.08
N LEU A 80 3.26 -8.08 -0.34
CA LEU A 80 3.14 -6.65 -0.56
C LEU A 80 3.32 -6.32 -2.04
N MET A 81 2.47 -5.41 -2.51
CA MET A 81 2.68 -4.69 -3.75
C MET A 81 3.23 -3.31 -3.38
N PRO A 82 4.50 -3.00 -3.70
CA PRO A 82 5.06 -1.68 -3.49
C PRO A 82 4.39 -0.68 -4.42
N THR A 83 4.21 0.55 -3.95
CA THR A 83 3.67 1.64 -4.78
C THR A 83 4.67 2.79 -4.87
N ARG A 84 4.45 3.68 -5.84
CA ARG A 84 5.30 4.87 -6.03
C ARG A 84 5.24 5.81 -4.83
N TYR A 85 4.08 5.90 -4.19
CA TYR A 85 3.79 6.89 -3.16
C TYR A 85 4.58 6.69 -1.87
N THR A 86 4.91 7.81 -1.26
CA THR A 86 5.46 7.91 0.09
C THR A 86 4.44 8.54 1.02
N LEU A 87 4.52 8.19 2.29
CA LEU A 87 3.71 8.74 3.37
C LEU A 87 4.61 9.13 4.52
N ASP A 88 4.74 10.43 4.71
CA ASP A 88 5.57 10.99 5.78
C ASP A 88 4.78 10.96 7.09
N VAL A 89 4.67 9.78 7.70
CA VAL A 89 4.08 9.61 9.04
C VAL A 89 5.10 8.90 9.91
N ASP A 90 5.55 9.58 10.95
CA ASP A 90 6.50 9.03 11.91
C ASP A 90 5.78 8.06 12.83
N LEU A 91 5.80 6.78 12.44
CA LEU A 91 5.22 5.67 13.18
C LEU A 91 6.28 4.75 13.81
N LYS A 92 7.56 5.09 13.66
CA LYS A 92 8.70 4.24 14.05
C LYS A 92 8.75 3.96 15.56
N ASP A 93 8.34 4.94 16.35
CA ASP A 93 8.39 4.88 17.81
C ASP A 93 7.14 4.20 18.39
N LEU A 94 5.99 4.38 17.72
CA LEU A 94 4.69 3.85 18.16
C LEU A 94 4.51 2.37 17.81
N VAL A 95 5.13 1.94 16.71
CA VAL A 95 4.92 0.60 16.16
C VAL A 95 6.25 -0.15 16.20
N THR A 96 6.47 -0.85 17.31
CA THR A 96 7.59 -1.78 17.52
C THR A 96 7.14 -3.23 17.29
N PRO A 97 8.07 -4.16 16.98
CA PRO A 97 7.73 -5.58 16.86
C PRO A 97 7.11 -6.15 18.15
N ASP A 98 7.49 -5.62 19.32
CA ASP A 98 7.01 -6.07 20.63
C ASP A 98 5.52 -5.78 20.86
N CYS A 99 4.97 -4.78 20.17
CA CYS A 99 3.54 -4.47 20.21
C CYS A 99 2.66 -5.63 19.70
N LEU A 100 3.24 -6.60 19.00
CA LEU A 100 2.51 -7.73 18.42
C LEU A 100 2.43 -8.94 19.35
N ALA A 101 3.22 -8.98 20.43
CA ALA A 101 3.24 -10.11 21.37
C ALA A 101 1.91 -10.23 22.14
N THR A 102 1.35 -9.11 22.59
CA THR A 102 0.10 -9.07 23.38
C THR A 102 -1.00 -8.28 22.66
N LYS A 103 -2.25 -8.73 22.83
CA LYS A 103 -3.41 -8.10 22.21
C LYS A 103 -3.63 -6.66 22.71
N ASP A 104 -3.36 -6.38 23.98
CA ASP A 104 -3.57 -5.07 24.58
C ASP A 104 -2.60 -4.02 24.01
N LYS A 105 -1.32 -4.37 23.94
CA LYS A 105 -0.28 -3.52 23.31
C LYS A 105 -0.61 -3.22 21.85
N LYS A 106 -1.14 -4.23 21.13
CA LYS A 106 -1.60 -4.04 19.75
C LYS A 106 -2.76 -3.06 19.65
N VAL A 107 -3.71 -3.10 20.59
CA VAL A 107 -4.85 -2.17 20.62
C VAL A 107 -4.36 -0.75 20.90
N VAL A 108 -3.41 -0.57 21.82
CA VAL A 108 -2.79 0.73 22.11
C VAL A 108 -2.09 1.31 20.87
N ALA A 109 -1.19 0.55 20.25
CA ALA A 109 -0.50 0.97 19.02
C ALA A 109 -1.48 1.32 17.89
N CYS A 110 -2.59 0.58 17.76
CA CYS A 110 -3.63 0.89 16.79
C CYS A 110 -4.41 2.18 17.11
N LYS A 111 -4.60 2.52 18.40
CA LYS A 111 -5.24 3.77 18.82
C LYS A 111 -4.35 4.98 18.52
N GLU A 112 -3.05 4.87 18.78
CA GLU A 112 -2.09 5.94 18.49
C GLU A 112 -1.92 6.16 16.99
N THR A 113 -1.76 5.07 16.23
CA THR A 113 -1.71 5.12 14.76
C THR A 113 -2.98 5.74 14.17
N LYS A 114 -4.15 5.49 14.80
CA LYS A 114 -5.42 6.09 14.39
C LYS A 114 -5.41 7.60 14.53
N THR A 115 -4.94 8.13 15.66
CA THR A 115 -4.87 9.58 15.88
C THR A 115 -4.02 10.26 14.81
N ARG A 116 -2.84 9.70 14.51
CA ARG A 116 -1.94 10.22 13.46
C ARG A 116 -2.56 10.21 12.07
N PHE A 117 -3.27 9.13 11.70
CA PHE A 117 -3.96 9.08 10.41
C PHE A 117 -5.18 10.00 10.34
N GLU A 118 -5.89 10.23 11.45
CA GLU A 118 -7.01 11.19 11.51
C GLU A 118 -6.51 12.64 11.37
N GLU A 119 -5.38 12.99 11.98
CA GLU A 119 -4.71 14.28 11.80
C GLU A 119 -4.31 14.50 10.34
N ARG A 120 -3.63 13.53 9.74
CA ARG A 120 -3.22 13.61 8.32
C ARG A 120 -4.41 13.73 7.39
N PHE A 121 -5.50 13.01 7.64
CA PHE A 121 -6.71 13.11 6.81
C PHE A 121 -7.33 14.51 6.83
N LYS A 122 -7.34 15.18 8.00
CA LYS A 122 -7.84 16.56 8.12
C LYS A 122 -7.00 17.56 7.31
N THR A 123 -5.70 17.32 7.16
CA THR A 123 -4.83 18.18 6.33
C THR A 123 -5.08 18.04 4.83
N GLY A 124 -5.88 17.04 4.39
CA GLY A 124 -6.21 16.81 2.98
C GLY A 124 -5.07 16.25 2.11
N LYS A 125 -3.91 15.94 2.70
CA LYS A 125 -2.75 15.36 2.02
C LYS A 125 -2.96 13.86 1.75
N ASN A 126 -2.24 13.32 0.75
CA ASN A 126 -2.23 11.90 0.38
C ASN A 126 -3.62 11.30 0.12
N ARG A 127 -4.43 11.96 -0.72
CA ARG A 127 -5.79 11.50 -1.10
C ARG A 127 -5.83 10.06 -1.59
N TRP A 128 -4.81 9.65 -2.35
CA TRP A 128 -4.69 8.27 -2.81
C TRP A 128 -4.69 7.29 -1.63
N PHE A 129 -3.95 7.54 -0.55
CA PHE A 129 -3.84 6.59 0.56
C PHE A 129 -5.16 6.35 1.30
N PHE A 130 -5.93 7.42 1.51
CA PHE A 130 -7.20 7.36 2.23
C PHE A 130 -8.38 6.90 1.35
N THR A 131 -8.20 6.87 0.03
CA THR A 131 -9.22 6.39 -0.90
C THR A 131 -9.17 4.87 -1.02
N LYS A 132 -10.32 4.23 -0.83
CA LYS A 132 -10.47 2.77 -0.98
C LYS A 132 -10.20 2.35 -2.43
N LEU A 133 -9.39 1.30 -2.61
CA LEU A 133 -9.22 0.63 -3.91
C LEU A 133 -10.53 -0.03 -4.34
N ARG A 134 -10.95 0.19 -5.59
CA ARG A 134 -12.15 -0.46 -6.15
C ARG A 134 -11.73 -1.72 -6.91
N GLY A 135 -12.55 -2.77 -6.83
CA GLY A 135 -12.24 -4.08 -7.43
C GLY A 135 -12.08 -4.04 -8.96
N SER A 136 -12.69 -3.06 -9.63
CA SER A 136 -12.49 -2.80 -11.06
C SER A 136 -11.04 -2.48 -11.42
N ASP A 137 -10.31 -1.86 -10.49
CA ASP A 137 -8.90 -1.50 -10.70
C ASP A 137 -8.01 -2.75 -10.52
N LEU A 138 -8.38 -3.65 -9.60
CA LEU A 138 -7.69 -4.93 -9.39
C LEU A 138 -7.87 -5.90 -10.56
N LEU A 139 -9.07 -5.94 -11.16
CA LEU A 139 -9.35 -6.79 -12.32
C LEU A 139 -8.53 -6.33 -13.53
N LYS A 140 -8.39 -5.01 -13.74
CA LYS A 140 -7.52 -4.46 -14.80
C LYS A 140 -6.06 -4.85 -14.59
N VAL A 141 -5.55 -4.77 -13.36
CA VAL A 141 -4.18 -5.20 -13.03
C VAL A 141 -4.00 -6.71 -13.23
N CYS A 142 -4.98 -7.52 -12.83
CA CYS A 142 -4.94 -8.97 -13.02
C CYS A 142 -5.02 -9.33 -14.51
N VAL A 143 -5.88 -8.67 -15.28
CA VAL A 143 -6.02 -8.88 -16.74
C VAL A 143 -4.75 -8.42 -17.47
N LEU A 144 -4.17 -7.27 -17.12
CA LEU A 144 -2.89 -6.83 -17.68
C LEU A 144 -1.75 -7.79 -17.30
N ALA A 145 -1.64 -8.21 -16.04
CA ALA A 145 -0.63 -9.18 -15.62
C ALA A 145 -0.81 -10.54 -16.33
N SER A 146 -2.05 -11.01 -16.49
CA SER A 146 -2.38 -12.25 -17.21
C SER A 146 -2.11 -12.15 -18.71
N ALA A 147 -2.39 -10.99 -19.32
CA ALA A 147 -2.08 -10.72 -20.72
C ALA A 147 -0.57 -10.67 -20.96
N LEU A 148 0.18 -10.09 -20.02
CA LEU A 148 1.64 -10.02 -20.09
C LEU A 148 2.31 -11.39 -19.87
N ILE A 149 1.73 -12.22 -19.01
CA ILE A 149 2.13 -13.62 -18.84
C ILE A 149 1.82 -14.43 -20.12
N ARG A 150 0.66 -14.20 -20.77
CA ARG A 150 0.32 -14.81 -22.06
C ARG A 150 1.24 -14.39 -23.21
N LEU A 151 1.64 -13.12 -23.26
CA LEU A 151 2.61 -12.62 -24.24
C LEU A 151 4.02 -13.19 -24.02
N LYS A 152 4.43 -13.43 -22.76
CA LYS A 152 5.71 -14.08 -22.44
C LYS A 152 5.76 -15.57 -22.78
N CYS A 153 4.63 -16.30 -22.69
CA CYS A 153 4.58 -17.73 -23.04
C CYS A 153 4.48 -18.00 -24.55
N GLY A 154 4.15 -17.01 -25.38
CA GLY A 154 4.07 -17.16 -26.84
C GLY A 154 5.43 -17.12 -27.57
N ALA A 155 6.50 -16.67 -26.89
CA ALA A 155 7.83 -16.55 -27.47
C ALA A 155 8.82 -17.52 -26.81
N PHE A 156 8.47 -18.81 -26.78
CA PHE A 156 9.40 -19.88 -26.39
C PHE A 156 9.98 -20.55 -27.62
N SER A 157 10.73 -19.80 -28.43
CA SER A 157 11.82 -20.35 -29.24
C SER A 157 12.78 -19.23 -29.66
N LEU A 158 13.75 -18.94 -28.81
CA LEU A 158 15.19 -18.89 -29.13
C LEU A 158 15.93 -18.36 -27.90
N LYS A 159 16.75 -19.23 -27.29
CA LYS A 159 17.66 -18.90 -26.20
C LYS A 159 18.67 -17.87 -26.70
N GLY A 160 18.88 -16.78 -25.95
CA GLY A 160 20.08 -15.94 -26.14
C GLY A 160 19.95 -14.43 -25.94
N LEU A 161 18.74 -13.86 -25.82
CA LEU A 161 18.56 -12.40 -25.75
C LEU A 161 17.64 -11.91 -24.63
N LEU A 162 17.49 -12.68 -23.53
CA LEU A 162 16.42 -12.44 -22.54
C LEU A 162 16.79 -11.57 -21.34
N ALA A 163 18.04 -11.10 -21.17
CA ALA A 163 18.36 -10.21 -20.04
C ALA A 163 17.87 -8.76 -20.28
N GLY A 164 18.05 -8.23 -21.49
CA GLY A 164 17.63 -6.87 -21.85
C GLY A 164 16.11 -6.71 -21.92
N VAL A 165 15.44 -7.66 -22.59
CA VAL A 165 13.98 -7.63 -22.80
C VAL A 165 13.22 -7.71 -21.48
N ILE A 166 13.72 -8.44 -20.46
CA ILE A 166 13.05 -8.49 -19.15
C ILE A 166 13.14 -7.13 -18.42
N SER A 167 14.26 -6.40 -18.53
CA SER A 167 14.40 -5.08 -17.90
C SER A 167 13.57 -4.00 -18.58
N GLU A 168 13.51 -4.04 -19.92
CA GLU A 168 12.66 -3.19 -20.75
C GLU A 168 11.18 -3.46 -20.47
N LEU A 169 10.80 -4.74 -20.34
CA LEU A 169 9.42 -5.11 -20.05
C LEU A 169 9.02 -4.72 -18.61
N ILE A 170 9.93 -4.82 -17.63
CA ILE A 170 9.65 -4.34 -16.27
C ILE A 170 9.51 -2.82 -16.28
N SER A 171 10.35 -2.09 -17.02
CA SER A 171 10.24 -0.64 -17.16
C SER A 171 8.96 -0.23 -17.90
N ALA A 172 8.60 -0.93 -18.97
CA ALA A 172 7.37 -0.70 -19.73
C ALA A 172 6.11 -1.04 -18.91
N ILE A 173 6.14 -2.06 -18.05
CA ILE A 173 5.06 -2.35 -17.10
C ILE A 173 4.95 -1.23 -16.07
N VAL A 174 6.08 -0.73 -15.56
CA VAL A 174 6.12 0.40 -14.61
C VAL A 174 5.61 1.69 -15.27
N GLU A 175 5.94 1.93 -16.54
CA GLU A 175 5.45 3.08 -17.33
C GLU A 175 3.97 2.95 -17.71
N LEU A 176 3.49 1.76 -18.10
CA LEU A 176 2.07 1.51 -18.37
C LEU A 176 1.23 1.66 -17.08
N PHE A 177 1.77 1.24 -15.94
CA PHE A 177 1.14 1.51 -14.65
C PHE A 177 1.16 3.01 -14.30
N GLY A 178 2.24 3.72 -14.65
CA GLY A 178 2.33 5.17 -14.51
C GLY A 178 1.19 5.90 -15.23
N LYS A 179 0.95 5.57 -16.50
CA LYS A 179 -0.15 6.17 -17.29
C LYS A 179 -1.55 5.82 -16.76
N PHE A 180 -1.74 4.66 -16.12
CA PHE A 180 -3.03 4.32 -15.49
C PHE A 180 -3.29 5.13 -14.21
N GLU A 181 -2.24 5.52 -13.47
CA GLU A 181 -2.38 6.34 -12.26
C GLU A 181 -2.56 7.83 -12.55
N ASP A 182 -1.99 8.35 -13.65
CA ASP A 182 -2.19 9.75 -14.05
C ASP A 182 -3.65 10.07 -14.42
N GLY A 183 -4.42 9.07 -14.87
CA GLY A 183 -5.87 9.19 -15.10
C GLY A 183 -6.71 9.39 -13.83
N ALA A 184 -6.18 9.08 -12.65
CA ALA A 184 -6.85 9.36 -11.38
C ALA A 184 -6.50 10.76 -10.83
N SER A 185 -5.40 11.35 -11.30
CA SER A 185 -4.99 12.74 -11.06
C SER A 185 -5.83 13.73 -11.85
N SER A 186 -6.27 13.37 -13.07
CA SER A 186 -6.99 14.26 -14.00
C SER A 186 -8.48 14.46 -13.73
N SER A 187 -9.01 14.04 -12.57
CA SER A 187 -10.26 14.66 -12.05
C SER A 187 -9.99 15.98 -11.31
N ALA A 188 -8.76 16.49 -11.39
CA ALA A 188 -8.40 17.88 -11.18
C ALA A 188 -8.80 18.74 -12.41
N LEU A 189 -10.09 18.81 -12.69
CA LEU A 189 -10.74 19.98 -13.24
C LEU A 189 -12.10 20.01 -12.57
N PHE A 190 -12.26 20.92 -11.61
CA PHE A 190 -13.49 21.66 -11.30
C PHE A 190 -13.19 22.45 -10.02
N GLU A 191 -12.92 23.75 -10.22
CA GLU A 191 -13.51 24.81 -9.39
C GLU A 191 -14.99 24.53 -9.10
#